data_AF-A0A9E4KQX9-F1
#
_entry.id   AF-A0A9E4KQX9-F1
#
_cell.length_a   1.000
_cell.length_b   1.000
_cell.length_c   1.000
_cell.angle_alpha   90.00
_cell.angle_beta   90.00
_cell.angle_gamma   90.00
#
_symmetry.space_group_name_H-M   'P 1'
#
loop_
_entity.id
_entity.type
_entity.pdbx_description
1 polymer ?
#
loop_
_entity_poly.entity_id
_entity_poly.type
_entity_poly.pdbx_seq_one_letter_code
_entity_poly.pdbx_strand_id
1 'polypeptide(L)'
;MDASRARYRFGAISRVEPEAIGVPGQRTFRLILESGPGSASLWLEKEQLSQLAIYIQEIISSLPSSTGKAGSEAPEPPWDGGVNNVDFKIGRLVLGHDTSSNCFLVVVHDIEETDENSPTLSCWLTLSQGEELAKEALKVCAAGRPICYLCKQPINPDGHMCVRANGHASFQG
;
A
#
# COMPACT_ATOMS: atom_id res chain seq x y z
N MET A 1 -1.22 20.75 -0.42
CA MET A 1 -0.81 19.80 0.64
C MET A 1 0.58 20.22 1.06
N ASP A 2 0.81 20.51 2.35
CA ASP A 2 2.11 21.01 2.80
C ASP A 2 2.95 19.88 3.39
N ALA A 3 3.72 19.21 2.53
CA ALA A 3 4.66 18.17 2.94
C ALA A 3 5.90 18.72 3.68
N SER A 4 6.15 20.04 3.63
CA SER A 4 7.26 20.66 4.35
C SER A 4 7.07 20.57 5.87
N ARG A 5 5.81 20.45 6.29
CA ARG A 5 5.29 20.15 7.64
C ARG A 5 5.76 18.83 8.26
N ALA A 6 6.18 17.86 7.44
CA ALA A 6 6.28 16.49 7.89
C ALA A 6 7.44 16.29 8.88
N ARG A 7 7.18 15.54 9.97
CA ARG A 7 8.23 15.19 10.96
C ARG A 7 9.37 14.39 10.34
N TYR A 8 9.03 13.45 9.45
CA TYR A 8 9.99 12.64 8.70
C TYR A 8 9.82 12.89 7.20
N ARG A 9 10.75 13.66 6.61
CA ARG A 9 10.74 13.98 5.18
C ARG A 9 11.67 13.04 4.43
N PHE A 10 11.14 11.89 4.02
CA PHE A 10 11.94 10.86 3.35
C PHE A 10 12.36 11.27 1.94
N GLY A 11 11.78 12.32 1.37
CA GLY A 11 12.16 12.79 0.03
C GLY A 11 12.03 11.68 -1.00
N ALA A 12 12.98 11.60 -1.94
CA ALA A 12 13.07 10.52 -2.91
C ALA A 12 13.35 9.17 -2.24
N ILE A 13 12.48 8.18 -2.43
CA ILE A 13 12.70 6.85 -1.87
C ILE A 13 13.41 5.93 -2.85
N SER A 14 14.22 5.01 -2.32
CA SER A 14 14.87 3.95 -3.10
C SER A 14 14.00 2.70 -3.22
N ARG A 15 13.13 2.45 -2.24
CA ARG A 15 12.29 1.24 -2.17
C ARG A 15 10.91 1.56 -1.60
N VAL A 16 9.88 0.98 -2.21
CA VAL A 16 8.53 0.90 -1.64
C VAL A 16 7.94 -0.48 -1.92
N GLU A 17 7.53 -1.18 -0.87
CA GLU A 17 6.98 -2.52 -1.01
C GLU A 17 5.75 -2.73 -0.13
N PRO A 18 4.63 -3.22 -0.70
CA PRO A 18 3.49 -3.65 0.08
C PRO A 18 3.70 -5.08 0.58
N GLU A 19 3.46 -5.29 1.87
CA GLU A 19 3.51 -6.62 2.49
C GLU A 19 2.17 -6.97 3.14
N ALA A 20 1.89 -8.28 3.18
CA ALA A 20 0.85 -8.82 4.05
C ALA A 20 1.42 -9.95 4.90
N ILE A 21 1.21 -9.84 6.21
CA ILE A 21 1.76 -10.75 7.21
C ILE A 21 0.62 -11.55 7.84
N GLY A 22 0.83 -12.86 7.97
CA GLY A 22 -0.15 -13.77 8.57
C GLY A 22 -0.99 -14.57 7.57
N VAL A 23 -1.96 -15.32 8.11
CA VAL A 23 -2.78 -16.25 7.33
C VAL A 23 -3.95 -15.54 6.63
N PRO A 24 -4.37 -15.98 5.42
CA PRO A 24 -5.52 -15.41 4.74
C PRO A 24 -6.75 -15.26 5.65
N GLY A 25 -7.28 -14.03 5.76
CA GLY A 25 -8.41 -13.69 6.65
C GLY A 25 -8.00 -13.13 8.02
N GLN A 26 -6.73 -13.23 8.41
CA GLN A 26 -6.16 -12.62 9.63
C GLN A 26 -4.83 -11.92 9.29
N ARG A 27 -4.76 -11.31 8.11
CA ARG A 27 -3.56 -10.61 7.65
C ARG A 27 -3.54 -9.18 8.16
N THR A 28 -2.37 -8.74 8.57
CA THR A 28 -2.03 -7.33 8.69
C THR A 28 -1.27 -6.89 7.45
N PHE A 29 -1.42 -5.63 7.07
CA PHE A 29 -0.78 -5.05 5.88
C PHE A 29 0.15 -3.94 6.31
N ARG A 30 1.25 -3.77 5.58
CA ARG A 30 2.17 -2.65 5.76
C ARG A 30 2.83 -2.22 4.45
N LEU A 31 3.28 -0.98 4.42
CA LEU A 31 4.21 -0.47 3.41
C LEU A 31 5.61 -0.38 4.02
N ILE A 32 6.58 -0.99 3.36
CA ILE A 32 8.00 -0.82 3.67
C ILE A 32 8.56 0.27 2.77
N LEU A 33 9.18 1.28 3.36
CA LEU A 33 9.85 2.37 2.66
C LEU A 33 11.33 2.40 3.03
N GLU A 34 12.19 2.70 2.07
CA GLU A 34 13.61 3.01 2.31
C GLU A 34 13.99 4.29 1.59
N SER A 35 14.74 5.16 2.26
CA SER A 35 15.29 6.38 1.70
C SER A 35 16.60 6.73 2.40
N GLY A 36 17.69 6.81 1.63
CA GLY A 36 19.02 7.05 2.19
C GLY A 36 19.34 6.06 3.33
N PRO A 37 19.73 6.53 4.54
CA PRO A 37 19.93 5.69 5.72
C PRO A 37 18.63 5.42 6.51
N GLY A 38 17.50 5.97 6.09
CA GLY A 38 16.20 5.84 6.76
C GLY A 38 15.34 4.72 6.21
N SER A 39 14.54 4.10 7.08
CA SER A 39 13.54 3.10 6.73
C SER A 39 12.23 3.34 7.48
N ALA A 40 11.11 2.91 6.92
CA ALA A 40 9.82 2.98 7.57
C ALA A 40 8.97 1.72 7.35
N SER A 41 8.30 1.27 8.41
CA SER A 41 7.24 0.25 8.39
C SER A 41 5.91 0.92 8.72
N LEU A 42 5.08 1.14 7.69
CA LEU A 42 3.82 1.85 7.83
C LEU A 42 2.65 0.87 7.82
N TRP A 43 2.05 0.61 8.97
CA TRP A 43 0.93 -0.32 9.09
C TRP A 43 -0.37 0.34 8.61
N LEU A 44 -1.15 -0.35 7.78
CA LEU A 44 -2.37 0.20 7.20
C LEU A 44 -3.44 -0.87 7.01
N GLU A 45 -4.69 -0.43 6.90
CA GLU A 45 -5.80 -1.32 6.61
C GLU A 45 -5.76 -1.79 5.15
N LYS A 46 -6.33 -2.97 4.88
CA LYS A 46 -6.36 -3.55 3.53
C LYS A 46 -7.03 -2.61 2.54
N GLU A 47 -8.13 -1.98 2.95
CA GLU A 47 -8.91 -1.05 2.14
C GLU A 47 -8.06 0.16 1.74
N GLN A 48 -7.30 0.73 2.68
CA GLN A 48 -6.39 1.85 2.41
C GLN A 48 -5.32 1.47 1.38
N LEU A 49 -4.69 0.30 1.54
CA LEU A 49 -3.69 -0.20 0.59
C LEU A 49 -4.29 -0.42 -0.81
N SER A 50 -5.48 -1.01 -0.88
CA SER A 50 -6.17 -1.25 -2.16
C SER A 50 -6.60 0.04 -2.85
N GLN A 51 -7.10 1.03 -2.11
CA GLN A 51 -7.52 2.33 -2.63
C GLN A 51 -6.33 3.13 -3.15
N LEU A 52 -5.21 3.12 -2.41
CA LEU A 52 -3.95 3.72 -2.86
C LEU A 52 -3.53 3.16 -4.23
N ALA A 53 -3.54 1.84 -4.36
CA ALA A 53 -3.14 1.18 -5.60
C ALA A 53 -4.05 1.51 -6.78
N ILE A 54 -5.38 1.50 -6.57
CA ILE A 54 -6.36 1.86 -7.60
C ILE A 54 -6.13 3.31 -8.04
N TYR A 55 -5.99 4.23 -7.09
CA TYR A 55 -5.83 5.64 -7.40
C TYR A 55 -4.52 5.94 -8.16
N ILE A 56 -3.42 5.26 -7.84
CA ILE A 56 -2.19 5.34 -8.63
C ILE A 56 -2.43 4.87 -10.07
N GLN A 57 -3.09 3.72 -10.26
CA GLN A 57 -3.39 3.20 -11.60
C GLN A 57 -4.27 4.14 -12.42
N GLU A 58 -5.27 4.75 -11.79
CA GLU A 58 -6.15 5.73 -12.41
C GLU A 58 -5.36 6.95 -12.89
N ILE A 59 -4.50 7.51 -12.04
CA ILE A 59 -3.66 8.64 -12.42
C ILE A 59 -2.75 8.26 -13.59
N ILE A 60 -1.99 7.15 -13.49
CA ILE A 60 -1.08 6.72 -14.55
C ILE A 60 -1.83 6.48 -15.87
N SER A 61 -3.01 5.86 -15.83
CA SER A 61 -3.82 5.58 -17.01
C SER A 61 -4.39 6.84 -17.65
N SER A 62 -4.54 7.93 -16.89
CA SER A 62 -4.99 9.23 -17.38
C SER A 62 -3.87 10.07 -18.02
N LEU A 63 -2.60 9.70 -17.82
CA LEU A 63 -1.47 10.46 -18.36
C LEU A 63 -1.35 10.27 -19.88
N PRO A 64 -0.99 11.34 -20.63
CA PRO A 64 -0.70 11.23 -22.05
C PRO A 64 0.45 10.24 -22.31
N SER A 65 0.40 9.47 -23.41
CA SER A 65 1.49 8.56 -23.79
C SER A 65 2.84 9.25 -23.97
N SER A 66 2.85 10.57 -24.25
CA SER A 66 4.04 11.41 -24.35
C SER A 66 4.66 11.74 -23.00
N THR A 67 3.86 11.72 -21.93
CA THR A 67 4.27 11.85 -20.53
C THR A 67 4.71 10.47 -20.06
N GLY A 68 5.72 9.93 -20.74
CA GLY A 68 6.27 8.62 -20.40
C GLY A 68 6.89 8.63 -19.00
N LYS A 69 7.32 7.45 -18.53
CA LYS A 69 8.13 7.30 -17.31
C LYS A 69 9.44 8.10 -17.34
N ALA A 70 9.86 8.56 -18.52
CA ALA A 70 11.02 9.42 -18.71
C ALA A 70 10.73 10.81 -18.12
N GLY A 71 11.61 11.29 -17.24
CA GLY A 71 11.50 12.60 -16.60
C GLY A 71 10.79 12.62 -15.24
N SER A 72 10.44 11.46 -14.68
CA SER A 72 10.10 11.40 -13.24
C SER A 72 11.36 11.64 -12.40
N GLU A 73 11.44 12.81 -11.78
CA GLU A 73 12.55 13.20 -10.91
C GLU A 73 11.99 13.77 -9.61
N ALA A 74 12.27 13.12 -8.49
CA ALA A 74 11.75 13.54 -7.20
C ALA A 74 12.30 14.93 -6.81
N PRO A 75 11.44 15.89 -6.41
CA PRO A 75 11.86 17.25 -6.07
C PRO A 75 12.75 17.37 -4.82
N GLU A 76 12.66 16.39 -3.92
CA GLU A 76 13.41 16.38 -2.67
C GLU A 76 14.43 15.24 -2.68
N PRO A 77 15.69 15.47 -2.23
CA PRO A 77 16.69 14.42 -2.16
C PRO A 77 16.28 13.32 -1.18
N PRO A 78 16.90 12.13 -1.24
CA PRO A 78 16.70 11.10 -0.22
C PRO A 78 17.01 11.62 1.19
N TRP A 79 16.44 10.97 2.20
CA TRP A 79 16.67 11.26 3.61
C TRP A 79 18.16 11.27 3.94
N ASP A 80 18.60 12.26 4.72
CA ASP A 80 19.99 12.42 5.16
C ASP A 80 20.13 12.52 6.69
N GLY A 81 19.01 12.50 7.43
CA GLY A 81 18.94 12.65 8.89
C GLY A 81 19.46 11.47 9.70
N GLY A 82 20.34 10.65 9.13
CA GLY A 82 20.96 9.48 9.77
C GLY A 82 20.10 8.22 9.79
N VAL A 83 20.67 7.14 10.35
CA VAL A 83 20.00 5.84 10.45
C VAL A 83 18.79 5.97 11.35
N ASN A 84 17.61 5.71 10.78
CA ASN A 84 16.35 5.79 11.49
C ASN A 84 15.41 4.70 11.01
N ASN A 85 14.62 4.13 11.92
CA ASN A 85 13.57 3.17 11.59
C ASN A 85 12.26 3.67 12.21
N VAL A 86 11.34 4.08 11.35
CA VAL A 86 10.04 4.63 11.72
C VAL A 86 9.00 3.53 11.63
N ASP A 87 8.29 3.24 12.70
CA ASP A 87 7.25 2.21 12.74
C ASP A 87 5.99 2.78 13.39
N PHE A 88 4.90 2.87 12.63
CA PHE A 88 3.61 3.36 13.15
C PHE A 88 2.42 2.91 12.30
N LYS A 89 1.21 3.06 12.86
CA LYS A 89 -0.04 2.78 12.17
C LYS A 89 -0.60 4.03 11.50
N ILE A 90 -0.90 3.95 10.22
CA ILE A 90 -1.48 5.03 9.44
C ILE A 90 -2.91 5.30 9.90
N GLY A 91 -3.17 6.50 10.39
CA GLY A 91 -4.52 7.04 10.57
C GLY A 91 -5.07 7.64 9.27
N ARG A 92 -4.22 8.36 8.52
CA ARG A 92 -4.59 9.00 7.25
C ARG A 92 -3.46 8.94 6.23
N LEU A 93 -3.80 8.55 5.00
CA LEU A 93 -2.91 8.54 3.85
C LEU A 93 -3.45 9.48 2.77
N VAL A 94 -2.59 10.32 2.22
CA VAL A 94 -2.90 11.23 1.14
C VAL A 94 -1.90 11.03 0.01
N LEU A 95 -2.41 10.90 -1.22
CA LEU A 95 -1.61 10.81 -2.43
C LEU A 95 -1.91 12.02 -3.33
N GLY A 96 -0.86 12.69 -3.82
CA GLY A 96 -0.94 13.66 -4.89
C GLY A 96 -0.03 13.27 -6.06
N HIS A 97 -0.37 13.69 -7.27
CA HIS A 97 0.53 13.65 -8.41
C HIS A 97 0.99 15.07 -8.73
N ASP A 98 2.31 15.26 -8.79
CA ASP A 98 2.92 16.52 -9.20
C ASP A 98 3.29 16.43 -10.68
N THR A 99 2.62 17.24 -11.50
CA THR A 99 2.78 17.21 -12.96
C THR A 99 4.11 17.80 -13.42
N SER A 100 4.73 18.69 -12.63
CA SER A 100 6.02 19.29 -12.97
C SER A 100 7.19 18.33 -12.84
N SER A 101 7.23 17.57 -11.74
CA SER A 101 8.25 16.56 -11.45
C SER A 101 7.89 15.16 -11.94
N ASN A 102 6.66 15.00 -12.41
CA ASN A 102 6.07 13.73 -12.82
C ASN A 102 6.25 12.64 -11.75
N CYS A 103 6.03 13.00 -10.48
CA CYS A 103 6.17 12.13 -9.33
C CYS A 103 4.89 12.15 -8.49
N PHE A 104 4.69 11.10 -7.69
CA PHE A 104 3.68 11.10 -6.64
C PHE A 104 4.27 11.59 -5.33
N LEU A 105 3.53 12.44 -4.64
CA LEU A 105 3.77 12.81 -3.26
C LEU A 105 2.84 11.98 -2.37
N VAL A 106 3.44 11.21 -1.46
CA VAL A 106 2.72 10.49 -0.42
C VAL A 106 2.89 11.26 0.89
N VAL A 107 1.79 11.53 1.58
CA VAL A 107 1.78 12.15 2.90
C VAL A 107 0.96 11.28 3.85
N VAL A 108 1.57 10.88 4.96
CA VAL A 108 0.97 9.99 5.95
C VAL A 108 0.93 10.63 7.33
N HIS A 109 -0.16 10.35 8.05
CA HIS A 109 -0.35 10.74 9.45
C HIS A 109 -0.48 9.47 10.29
N ASP A 110 0.24 9.45 11.40
CA ASP A 110 0.07 8.48 12.46
C ASP A 110 -1.36 8.55 13.01
N ILE A 111 -1.92 7.40 13.35
CA ILE A 111 -3.21 7.32 14.03
C ILE A 111 -3.17 7.95 15.43
N GLU A 112 -1.99 8.02 16.03
CA GLU A 112 -1.78 8.68 17.33
C GLU A 112 -1.57 10.20 17.22
N GLU A 113 -1.36 10.73 16.00
CA GLU A 113 -1.20 12.16 15.79
C GLU A 113 -2.56 12.86 15.83
N THR A 114 -2.66 13.88 16.69
CA THR A 114 -3.92 14.59 16.95
C THR A 114 -4.03 15.90 16.17
N ASP A 115 -2.90 16.46 15.74
CA ASP A 115 -2.88 17.62 14.85
C ASP A 115 -2.88 17.18 13.38
N GLU A 116 -4.04 17.25 12.73
CA GLU A 116 -4.17 16.93 11.30
C GLU A 116 -3.32 17.82 10.36
N ASN A 117 -2.77 18.93 10.85
CA ASN A 117 -1.88 19.81 10.09
C ASN A 117 -0.39 19.47 10.27
N SER A 118 -0.08 18.42 11.03
CA SER A 118 1.28 17.96 11.30
C SER A 118 1.47 16.55 10.72
N PRO A 119 1.83 16.43 9.43
CA PRO A 119 2.12 15.12 8.84
C PRO A 119 3.25 14.41 9.57
N THR A 120 3.13 13.10 9.69
CA THR A 120 4.16 12.28 10.33
C THR A 120 5.29 12.00 9.35
N LEU A 121 4.96 11.53 8.14
CA LEU A 121 5.96 11.23 7.11
C LEU A 121 5.49 11.71 5.74
N SER A 122 6.44 12.18 4.92
CA SER A 122 6.24 12.47 3.50
C SER A 122 7.32 11.82 2.65
N CYS A 123 6.97 11.37 1.45
CA CYS A 123 7.92 10.79 0.51
C CYS A 123 7.48 10.95 -0.95
N TRP A 124 8.44 10.82 -1.87
CA TRP A 124 8.24 10.95 -3.30
C TRP A 124 8.47 9.63 -4.02
N LEU A 125 7.52 9.28 -4.88
CA LEU A 125 7.57 8.10 -5.75
C LEU A 125 7.65 8.57 -7.21
N THR A 126 8.56 7.98 -7.98
CA THR A 126 8.48 8.10 -9.45
C THR A 126 7.24 7.39 -9.99
N LEU A 127 6.81 7.70 -11.22
CA LEU A 127 5.71 6.96 -11.85
C LEU A 127 5.96 5.45 -11.90
N SER A 128 7.21 5.05 -12.19
CA SER A 128 7.62 3.64 -12.25
C SER A 128 7.45 2.94 -10.89
N GLN A 129 7.90 3.58 -9.81
CA GLN A 129 7.72 3.04 -8.45
C GLN A 129 6.25 2.99 -8.05
N GLY A 130 5.46 4.02 -8.41
CA GLY A 130 4.02 4.03 -8.18
C GLY A 130 3.32 2.88 -8.91
N GLU A 131 3.63 2.66 -10.18
CA GLU A 131 3.02 1.56 -10.96
C GLU A 131 3.34 0.19 -10.38
N GLU A 132 4.59 -0.05 -10.01
CA GLU A 132 5.03 -1.30 -9.40
C GLU A 132 4.38 -1.52 -8.04
N LEU A 133 4.36 -0.48 -7.20
CA LEU A 133 3.64 -0.49 -5.93
C LEU A 133 2.16 -0.86 -6.12
N ALA A 134 1.47 -0.20 -7.06
CA ALA A 134 0.06 -0.43 -7.27
C ALA A 134 -0.23 -1.88 -7.71
N LYS A 135 0.57 -2.40 -8.64
CA LYS A 135 0.47 -3.78 -9.11
C LYS A 135 0.66 -4.78 -7.97
N GLU A 136 1.73 -4.64 -7.18
CA GLU A 136 2.01 -5.58 -6.09
C GLU A 136 1.02 -5.42 -4.92
N ALA A 137 0.56 -4.20 -4.63
CA ALA A 137 -0.43 -3.94 -3.59
C ALA A 137 -1.76 -4.62 -3.91
N LEU A 138 -2.25 -4.52 -5.14
CA LEU A 138 -3.47 -5.21 -5.56
C LEU A 138 -3.33 -6.73 -5.49
N LYS A 139 -2.18 -7.26 -5.90
CA LYS A 139 -1.89 -8.70 -5.81
C LYS A 139 -1.87 -9.19 -4.36
N VAL A 140 -1.22 -8.45 -3.47
CA VAL A 140 -1.16 -8.75 -2.03
C VAL A 140 -2.55 -8.67 -1.38
N CYS A 141 -3.35 -7.66 -1.73
CA CYS A 141 -4.74 -7.52 -1.29
C CYS A 141 -5.67 -8.62 -1.84
N ALA A 142 -5.45 -9.06 -3.07
CA ALA A 142 -6.28 -10.08 -3.75
C ALA A 142 -5.96 -11.52 -3.32
N ALA A 143 -4.85 -11.77 -2.62
CA ALA A 143 -4.44 -13.08 -2.13
C ALA A 143 -5.33 -13.58 -0.97
N GLY A 144 -6.65 -13.63 -1.17
CA GLY A 144 -7.65 -14.01 -0.21
C GLY A 144 -7.61 -15.50 0.16
N ARG A 145 -8.58 -15.90 0.98
CA ARG A 145 -8.75 -17.31 1.35
C ARG A 145 -9.09 -18.14 0.10
N PRO A 146 -8.56 -19.38 -0.02
CA PRO A 146 -8.94 -20.26 -1.10
C PRO A 146 -10.47 -20.41 -1.14
N ILE A 147 -11.04 -20.40 -2.33
CA ILE A 147 -12.49 -20.46 -2.51
C ILE A 147 -12.92 -21.92 -2.55
N CYS A 148 -13.93 -22.30 -1.77
CA CYS A 148 -14.50 -23.64 -1.80
C CYS A 148 -15.07 -23.93 -3.20
N TYR A 149 -14.57 -24.98 -3.85
CA TYR A 149 -15.01 -25.34 -5.20
C TYR A 149 -16.52 -25.62 -5.27
N LEU A 150 -17.10 -26.17 -4.19
CA LEU A 150 -18.50 -26.57 -4.11
C LEU A 150 -19.44 -25.36 -3.91
N CYS A 151 -19.29 -24.58 -2.85
CA CYS A 151 -20.22 -23.48 -2.50
C CYS A 151 -19.75 -22.08 -2.94
N LYS A 152 -18.53 -21.96 -3.48
CA LYS A 152 -17.89 -20.70 -3.87
C LYS A 152 -17.68 -19.71 -2.71
N GLN A 153 -17.75 -20.18 -1.46
CA GLN A 153 -17.45 -19.37 -0.27
C GLN A 153 -15.96 -19.48 0.11
N PRO A 154 -15.37 -18.45 0.73
CA PRO A 154 -13.99 -18.51 1.23
C PRO A 154 -13.82 -19.59 2.32
N ILE A 155 -12.71 -20.35 2.25
CA ILE A 155 -12.38 -21.38 3.23
C ILE A 155 -11.63 -20.76 4.42
N ASN A 156 -12.14 -20.91 5.64
CA ASN A 156 -11.43 -20.46 6.84
C ASN A 156 -10.16 -21.30 7.08
N PRO A 157 -9.11 -20.74 7.72
CA PRO A 157 -7.91 -21.50 8.09
C PRO A 157 -8.20 -22.73 8.94
N ASP A 158 -9.19 -22.64 9.85
CA ASP A 158 -9.59 -23.73 10.76
C ASP A 158 -10.50 -24.77 10.09
N GLY A 159 -10.72 -24.66 8.77
CA GLY A 159 -11.60 -25.51 7.98
C GLY A 159 -12.88 -24.82 7.54
N HIS A 160 -13.52 -25.38 6.50
CA HIS A 160 -14.79 -24.87 5.95
C HIS A 160 -15.84 -25.97 5.89
N MET A 161 -16.92 -25.82 6.66
CA MET A 161 -18.09 -26.69 6.59
C MET A 161 -18.93 -26.31 5.36
N CYS A 162 -18.73 -27.03 4.26
CA CYS A 162 -19.46 -26.77 3.03
C CYS A 162 -20.87 -27.37 3.10
N VAL A 163 -21.90 -26.52 3.10
CA VAL A 163 -23.31 -26.97 3.04
C VAL A 163 -23.63 -27.86 1.83
N ARG A 164 -22.87 -27.72 0.72
CA ARG A 164 -23.02 -28.56 -0.49
C ARG A 164 -22.32 -29.91 -0.39
N ALA A 165 -21.39 -30.10 0.55
CA ALA A 165 -20.78 -31.41 0.81
C ALA A 165 -21.71 -32.33 1.62
N ASN A 166 -22.60 -31.75 2.44
CA ASN A 166 -23.61 -32.48 3.23
C ASN A 166 -24.79 -33.02 2.40
N GLY A 167 -24.74 -32.87 1.07
CA GLY A 167 -25.79 -33.35 0.14
C GLY A 167 -25.71 -34.84 -0.22
N HIS A 168 -24.66 -35.57 0.16
CA HIS A 168 -24.66 -37.03 0.07
C HIS A 168 -25.44 -37.62 1.25
N ALA A 169 -26.77 -37.45 1.21
CA ALA A 169 -27.66 -38.33 1.94
C ALA A 169 -27.40 -39.76 1.46
N SER A 170 -27.15 -40.63 2.43
CA SER A 170 -26.88 -42.05 2.33
C SER A 170 -27.73 -42.71 1.25
N PHE A 171 -27.10 -43.18 0.17
CA PHE A 171 -27.69 -44.24 -0.65
C PHE A 171 -27.00 -45.56 -0.29
N GLN A 172 -27.85 -46.51 0.09
CA GLN A 172 -27.65 -47.95 0.19
C GLN A 172 -27.04 -48.54 1.47
N GLY A 173 -27.96 -49.10 2.24
CA GLY A 173 -27.87 -50.34 3.01
C GLY A 173 -29.28 -50.87 3.20
#